data_AF-A0A0G1CEK6-F1
#
_entry.id   AF-A0A0G1CEK6-F1
#
_cell.length_a   1.000
_cell.length_b   1.000
_cell.length_c   1.000
_cell.angle_alpha   90.00
_cell.angle_beta   90.00
_cell.angle_gamma   90.00
#
_symmetry.space_group_name_H-M   'P 1'
#
loop_
_entity.id
_entity.type
_entity.pdbx_description
1 polymer ?
#
loop_
_entity_poly.entity_id
_entity_poly.type
_entity_poly.pdbx_seq_one_letter_code
_entity_poly.pdbx_strand_id
1 'polypeptide(L)' 'LTSQSRGTHHNEKSALEILQERYAKGEINKQEFEEKKKDLS' A
#
# COMPACT_ATOMS: atom_id res chain seq x y z
N LEU A 1 -10.49 -19.62 -15.72
CA LEU A 1 -11.03 -18.25 -15.79
C LEU A 1 -10.50 -17.46 -14.60
N THR A 2 -9.64 -16.46 -14.84
CA THR A 2 -9.22 -15.50 -13.81
C THR A 2 -10.29 -14.41 -13.73
N SER A 3 -11.23 -14.54 -12.79
CA SER A 3 -12.31 -13.57 -12.59
C SER A 3 -12.30 -13.06 -11.16
N GLN A 4 -11.69 -11.89 -11.00
CA GLN A 4 -12.05 -10.80 -10.10
C GLN A 4 -13.01 -11.14 -8.94
N SER A 5 -12.46 -11.23 -7.74
CA SER A 5 -13.19 -10.96 -6.51
C SER A 5 -12.79 -9.56 -6.02
N ARG A 6 -13.39 -8.54 -6.64
CA ARG A 6 -13.40 -7.18 -6.09
C ARG A 6 -14.47 -7.12 -5.00
N GLY A 7 -14.04 -6.94 -3.76
CA GLY A 7 -14.93 -6.51 -2.68
C GLY A 7 -14.75 -7.31 -1.41
N THR A 8 -13.89 -6.82 -0.51
CA THR A 8 -14.06 -6.84 0.97
C THR A 8 -12.90 -6.23 1.77
N HIS A 9 -11.87 -5.59 1.18
CA HIS A 9 -10.83 -4.89 1.97
C HIS A 9 -11.22 -3.46 2.39
N HIS A 10 -12.33 -3.30 3.12
CA HIS A 10 -12.78 -1.99 3.61
C HIS A 10 -12.46 -1.74 5.09
N ASN A 11 -11.68 -2.59 5.78
CA ASN A 11 -11.34 -2.38 7.19
C ASN A 11 -9.92 -2.76 7.62
N GLU A 12 -9.11 -3.34 6.75
CA GLU A 12 -7.68 -3.53 6.98
C GLU A 12 -6.98 -2.57 6.04
N LYS A 13 -6.43 -1.48 6.60
CA LYS A 13 -5.63 -0.50 5.86
C LYS A 13 -4.75 -1.26 4.88
N SER A 14 -4.94 -1.01 3.59
CA SER A 14 -4.13 -1.71 2.58
C SER A 14 -2.66 -1.42 2.87
N ALA A 15 -1.76 -2.35 2.57
CA ALA A 15 -0.33 -2.12 2.78
C ALA A 15 0.16 -0.83 2.08
N LEU A 16 -0.49 -0.43 0.98
CA LEU A 16 -0.33 0.87 0.32
C LEU A 16 -0.73 2.07 1.20
N GLU A 17 -1.86 2.01 1.91
CA GLU A 17 -2.29 3.06 2.85
C GLU A 17 -1.34 3.19 4.03
N ILE A 18 -0.87 2.05 4.58
CA ILE A 18 0.13 2.05 5.65
C ILE A 18 1.43 2.73 5.18
N LEU A 19 1.87 2.45 3.96
CA LEU A 19 3.03 3.11 3.37
C LEU A 19 2.82 4.62 3.21
N GLN A 20 1.65 5.04 2.76
CA GLN A 20 1.31 6.46 2.62
C GLN A 20 1.30 7.17 3.98
N GLU A 21 0.73 6.55 5.03
CA GLU A 21 0.76 7.11 6.39
C GLU A 21 2.19 7.29 6.91
N ARG A 22 3.06 6.29 6.71
CA ARG A 22 4.47 6.37 7.16
C ARG A 22 5.26 7.43 6.41
N TYR A 23 5.01 7.58 5.10
CA TYR A 23 5.64 8.63 4.30
C TYR A 23 5.17 10.02 4.73
N ALA A 24 3.87 10.21 4.97
CA ALA A 24 3.31 11.47 5.46
C ALA A 24 3.83 11.83 6.87
N LYS A 25 4.07 10.83 7.72
CA LYS A 25 4.70 11.00 9.03
C LYS A 25 6.21 11.26 8.96
N GLY A 26 6.84 11.03 7.81
CA GLY A 26 8.30 11.13 7.64
C GLY A 26 9.08 9.95 8.22
N GLU A 27 8.42 8.84 8.53
CA GLU A 27 9.07 7.60 9.03
C GLU A 27 9.84 6.88 7.91
N ILE A 28 9.43 7.08 6.65
CA ILE A 28 10.11 6.58 5.47
C ILE A 28 10.35 7.72 4.49
N ASN A 29 11.45 7.62 3.75
CA ASN A 29 11.76 8.58 2.70
C ASN A 29 11.05 8.20 1.37
N LYS A 30 11.14 9.08 0.37
CA LYS A 30 10.51 8.86 -0.94
C LYS A 30 11.03 7.61 -1.65
N GLN A 31 12.30 7.25 -1.46
CA GLN A 31 12.91 6.09 -2.08
C GLN A 31 12.31 4.79 -1.50
N GLU A 32 12.28 4.68 -0.17
CA GLU A 32 11.66 3.57 0.58
C GLU A 32 10.18 3.41 0.23
N PHE A 33 9.45 4.52 0.09
CA PHE A 33 8.04 4.49 -0.32
C PHE A 33 7.87 3.91 -1.72
N GLU A 34 8.67 4.37 -2.69
CA GLU A 34 8.59 3.91 -4.08
C GLU A 34 9.00 2.44 -4.25
N GLU A 35 10.02 1.96 -3.52
CA GLU A 35 10.43 0.56 -3.55
C GLU A 35 9.34 -0.35 -2.99
N LYS A 36 8.80 -0.04 -1.80
CA LYS A 36 7.75 -0.85 -1.17
C LYS A 36 6.43 -0.79 -1.94
N LYS A 37 6.12 0.33 -2.58
CA LYS A 37 4.95 0.48 -3.46
C LYS A 37 5.06 -0.41 -4.71
N LYS A 38 6.25 -0.54 -5.30
CA LYS A 38 6.49 -1.45 -6.44
C LYS A 38 6.39 -2.91 -6.03
N ASP A 39 6.83 -3.25 -4.83
CA ASP A 39 6.75 -4.61 -4.28
C ASP A 39 5.31 -5.07 -4.02
N LEU A 40 4.40 -4.12 -3.75
CA LEU A 40 2.98 -4.37 -3.47
C LEU A 40 2.08 -4.40 -4.71
N SER A 41 2.64 -4.18 -5.90
CA SER A 41 1.89 -3.98 -7.14
C SER A 41 1.90 -5.19 -8.07
#